data_AF-A0A9J5X1X0-F1
#
_entry.id   AF-A0A9J5X1X0-F1
#
_cell.length_a   1.000
_cell.length_b   1.000
_cell.length_c   1.000
_cell.angle_alpha   90.00
_cell.angle_beta   90.00
_cell.angle_gamma   90.00
#
_symmetry.space_group_name_H-M   'P 1'
#
loop_
_entity.id
_entity.type
_entity.pdbx_description
1 polymer ?
#
loop_
_entity_poly.entity_id
_entity_poly.type
_entity_poly.pdbx_seq_one_letter_code
_entity_poly.pdbx_strand_id
1 'polypeptide(L)'
;MILRHGQSDRVYSFKSISMYKQCQAKAEMALYNGGILRNKLHVYKLIDDINGDKVYSPTFSLENFSPASIYSFSSWVRVKNVDSALVTAKLKLDNQYPKCIGSIVAKKGCWSFLKGGFLWSAPSNSFQIHLTNSDVSQRNVEIEIINYSLQPFTEKEWRFNQFEGINAARTKHYMTRLSERKRAVTIHGVDENGNSLPNAAVKVDQISTDFPFGTMIARTIVGNLSYQEWFVKRFKATVFENDLKWYKTEPLPGVFNYTIVDQMMQFVRKNKLLVRGHTMFWGNPTMIQDWVKNMTVPQLQKAMDGRIKNVMSKYRNEFFHWDTINELLYFNFYEKKLGPKATLDMFKKVHRADPLVTLFLNEYNIVENCDPRINVDMYIEKFKELKKGGVKVAGIGLQSHFSAVNPAFMRAVLDKLATLKLPIWLTEVDVSNMYEQEEQAVYLEQILREAFSHPSVNGIMLWSALGRGGCYQMCLTDDKFQNLPTGDLIDQLFLK
;
A
#
# COMPACT_ATOMS: atom_id res chain seq x y z
N MET A 1 -12.53 -14.47 23.45
CA MET A 1 -12.41 -15.77 24.15
C MET A 1 -10.96 -16.22 24.00
N ILE A 2 -10.19 -16.29 25.08
CA ILE A 2 -8.77 -16.69 25.03
C ILE A 2 -8.72 -18.21 25.11
N LEU A 3 -8.54 -18.88 23.97
CA LEU A 3 -8.20 -20.30 23.94
C LEU A 3 -6.70 -20.42 24.21
N ARG A 4 -6.33 -20.84 25.41
CA ARG A 4 -5.00 -21.40 25.67
C ARG A 4 -4.99 -22.79 25.03
N HIS A 5 -4.15 -23.00 24.02
CA HIS A 5 -3.81 -24.33 23.55
C HIS A 5 -2.38 -24.63 23.99
N GLY A 6 -2.27 -25.65 24.85
CA GLY A 6 -1.01 -26.31 25.14
C GLY A 6 -0.74 -27.33 24.05
N GLN A 7 0.16 -26.99 23.13
CA GLN A 7 1.04 -27.91 22.40
C GLN A 7 2.12 -27.05 21.73
N SER A 8 3.31 -27.63 21.57
CA SER A 8 4.54 -27.01 21.07
C SER A 8 4.46 -26.60 19.58
N ASP A 9 3.51 -25.74 19.21
CA ASP A 9 3.50 -25.10 17.89
C ASP A 9 4.52 -23.96 17.91
N ARG A 10 5.49 -24.00 17.00
CA ARG A 10 6.47 -22.93 16.84
C ARG A 10 5.76 -21.66 16.37
N VAL A 11 5.35 -20.81 17.30
CA VAL A 11 4.76 -19.52 16.98
C VAL A 11 5.87 -18.59 16.48
N TYR A 12 6.04 -18.51 15.16
CA TYR A 12 6.91 -17.51 14.54
C TYR A 12 6.20 -16.16 14.53
N SER A 13 6.77 -15.13 15.16
CA SER A 13 6.30 -13.74 15.03
C SER A 13 6.84 -13.10 13.75
N PHE A 14 6.09 -12.21 13.09
CA PHE A 14 6.61 -11.42 11.98
C PHE A 14 7.89 -10.66 12.40
N LYS A 15 8.97 -10.87 11.65
CA LYS A 15 10.25 -10.17 11.83
C LYS A 15 10.50 -9.25 10.63
N SER A 16 10.67 -7.94 10.85
CA SER A 16 11.09 -7.03 9.75
C SER A 16 11.28 -5.56 10.06
N ILE A 17 10.47 -4.94 10.93
CA ILE A 17 10.37 -3.46 10.94
C ILE A 17 11.73 -2.78 11.17
N SER A 18 12.63 -3.38 11.95
CA SER A 18 13.97 -2.84 12.24
C SER A 18 15.08 -3.27 11.26
N MET A 19 14.79 -4.15 10.31
CA MET A 19 15.82 -4.84 9.50
C MET A 19 15.95 -4.34 8.07
N TYR A 20 14.98 -3.58 7.54
CA TYR A 20 15.15 -3.03 6.21
C TYR A 20 16.24 -1.95 6.20
N LYS A 21 17.42 -2.35 5.75
CA LYS A 21 18.64 -1.54 5.70
C LYS A 21 19.28 -1.71 4.33
N GLN A 22 19.63 -0.58 3.74
CA GLN A 22 20.44 -0.56 2.53
C GLN A 22 21.88 -0.23 2.90
N CYS A 23 22.81 -0.84 2.18
CA CYS A 23 24.25 -0.58 2.27
C CYS A 23 24.85 -0.64 3.69
N GLN A 24 24.77 -1.81 4.31
CA GLN A 24 25.42 -2.11 5.59
C GLN A 24 26.79 -2.77 5.36
N ALA A 25 27.79 -2.40 6.16
CA ALA A 25 29.12 -3.03 6.07
C ALA A 25 29.08 -4.53 6.44
N LYS A 26 28.25 -4.90 7.43
CA LYS A 26 28.03 -6.28 7.86
C LYS A 26 26.54 -6.63 7.71
N ALA A 27 26.25 -7.80 7.15
CA ALA A 27 24.90 -8.34 7.11
C ALA A 27 24.48 -8.86 8.50
N GLU A 28 23.22 -8.65 8.86
CA GLU A 28 22.64 -9.26 10.05
C GLU A 28 22.27 -10.73 9.79
N MET A 29 21.99 -11.48 10.86
CA MET A 29 21.58 -12.88 10.77
C MET A 29 20.32 -13.06 9.93
N ALA A 30 20.19 -14.24 9.32
CA ALA A 30 19.02 -14.60 8.54
C ALA A 30 17.74 -14.50 9.37
N LEU A 31 16.66 -13.98 8.76
CA LEU A 31 15.34 -14.06 9.37
C LEU A 31 14.97 -15.52 9.66
N TYR A 32 14.14 -15.74 10.68
CA TYR A 32 13.62 -17.06 11.05
C TYR A 32 14.68 -18.17 11.16
N ASN A 33 15.94 -17.81 11.48
CA ASN A 33 17.07 -18.73 11.52
C ASN A 33 17.28 -19.51 10.20
N GLY A 34 17.01 -18.85 9.06
CA GLY A 34 17.13 -19.41 7.72
C GLY A 34 15.89 -20.17 7.22
N GLY A 35 14.90 -20.44 8.08
CA GLY A 35 13.72 -21.23 7.72
C GLY A 35 14.09 -22.56 7.07
N ILE A 36 13.47 -22.90 5.94
CA ILE A 36 13.77 -24.14 5.20
C ILE A 36 15.05 -24.06 4.35
N LEU A 37 15.65 -22.88 4.22
CA LEU A 37 16.98 -22.71 3.62
C LEU A 37 18.10 -22.87 4.65
N ARG A 38 17.78 -23.11 5.93
CA ARG A 38 18.79 -23.36 6.95
C ARG A 38 19.69 -24.52 6.51
N ASN A 39 21.01 -24.28 6.53
CA ASN A 39 22.05 -25.21 6.09
C ASN A 39 21.99 -25.63 4.62
N LYS A 40 21.12 -25.03 3.78
CA LYS A 40 21.16 -25.24 2.33
C LYS A 40 22.11 -24.24 1.70
N LEU A 41 22.93 -24.70 0.75
CA LEU A 41 23.77 -23.82 -0.06
C LEU A 41 23.03 -23.46 -1.35
N HIS A 42 23.14 -22.19 -1.76
CA HIS A 42 22.78 -21.83 -3.13
C HIS A 42 23.90 -22.28 -4.07
N VAL A 43 23.53 -22.49 -5.33
CA VAL A 43 24.47 -22.73 -6.42
C VAL A 43 24.34 -21.64 -7.46
N TYR A 44 25.42 -21.31 -8.14
CA TYR A 44 25.36 -20.42 -9.31
C TYR A 44 24.92 -21.24 -10.52
N LYS A 45 23.69 -21.01 -11.02
CA LYS A 45 23.18 -21.65 -12.24
C LYS A 45 23.18 -20.66 -13.39
N LEU A 46 23.46 -21.17 -14.59
CA LEU A 46 23.34 -20.41 -15.82
C LEU A 46 21.86 -20.26 -16.18
N ILE A 47 21.39 -19.01 -16.28
CA ILE A 47 20.02 -18.67 -16.64
C ILE A 47 20.00 -17.55 -17.68
N ASP A 48 18.86 -17.36 -18.34
CA ASP A 48 18.61 -16.19 -19.19
C ASP A 48 18.22 -14.99 -18.31
N ASP A 49 18.93 -13.87 -18.46
CA ASP A 49 18.60 -12.62 -17.79
C ASP A 49 17.48 -11.84 -18.51
N ILE A 50 17.18 -10.63 -18.04
CA ILE A 50 16.15 -9.77 -18.66
C ILE A 50 16.48 -9.33 -20.10
N ASN A 51 17.76 -9.39 -20.49
CA ASN A 51 18.25 -9.07 -21.83
C ASN A 51 18.33 -10.32 -22.74
N GLY A 52 18.06 -11.52 -22.20
CA GLY A 52 18.26 -12.80 -22.89
C GLY A 52 19.72 -13.28 -22.87
N ASP A 53 20.59 -12.64 -22.10
CA ASP A 53 21.99 -13.06 -21.95
C ASP A 53 22.10 -14.21 -20.94
N LYS A 54 23.03 -15.13 -21.18
CA LYS A 54 23.34 -16.23 -20.24
C LYS A 54 24.19 -15.72 -19.09
N VAL A 55 23.63 -15.69 -17.88
CA VAL A 55 24.31 -15.21 -16.66
C VAL A 55 24.30 -16.25 -15.54
N TYR A 56 25.34 -16.26 -14.71
CA TYR A 56 25.39 -17.08 -13.51
C TYR A 56 24.63 -16.38 -12.37
N SER A 57 23.54 -17.00 -11.92
CA SER A 57 22.68 -16.45 -10.87
C SER A 57 22.67 -17.34 -9.63
N PRO A 58 22.78 -16.75 -8.41
CA PRO A 58 22.53 -17.47 -7.17
C PRO A 58 21.13 -18.09 -7.18
N THR A 59 21.07 -19.42 -7.12
CA THR A 59 19.85 -20.19 -7.29
C THR A 59 19.69 -21.23 -6.18
N PHE A 60 18.48 -21.28 -5.61
CA PHE A 60 18.02 -22.38 -4.77
C PHE A 60 17.13 -23.30 -5.59
N SER A 61 17.38 -24.60 -5.55
CA SER A 61 16.47 -25.62 -6.09
C SER A 61 15.78 -26.33 -4.94
N LEU A 62 14.46 -26.37 -4.97
CA LEU A 62 13.60 -26.68 -3.85
C LEU A 62 12.48 -27.61 -4.32
N GLU A 63 12.11 -28.56 -3.47
CA GLU A 63 11.15 -29.62 -3.77
C GLU A 63 10.16 -29.80 -2.60
N ASN A 64 9.00 -30.38 -2.89
CA ASN A 64 8.00 -30.85 -1.91
C ASN A 64 7.49 -29.75 -0.95
N PHE A 65 6.84 -28.72 -1.50
CA PHE A 65 6.30 -27.62 -0.72
C PHE A 65 4.86 -27.88 -0.30
N SER A 66 4.52 -27.49 0.93
CA SER A 66 3.16 -27.58 1.44
C SER A 66 2.23 -26.71 0.59
N PRO A 67 1.18 -27.28 -0.04
CA PRO A 67 0.13 -26.49 -0.68
C PRO A 67 -0.51 -25.50 0.31
N ALA A 68 -1.04 -24.40 -0.20
CA ALA A 68 -1.75 -23.36 0.57
C ALA A 68 -0.92 -22.69 1.68
N SER A 69 0.39 -22.55 1.46
CA SER A 69 1.29 -21.86 2.39
C SER A 69 1.75 -20.50 1.85
N ILE A 70 1.92 -19.55 2.76
CA ILE A 70 2.49 -18.23 2.50
C ILE A 70 3.98 -18.29 2.81
N TYR A 71 4.82 -18.02 1.82
CA TYR A 71 6.28 -18.08 1.96
C TYR A 71 6.88 -16.69 2.08
N SER A 72 7.58 -16.42 3.18
CA SER A 72 8.39 -15.21 3.34
C SER A 72 9.84 -15.51 2.95
N PHE A 73 10.33 -14.81 1.93
CA PHE A 73 11.71 -14.89 1.47
C PHE A 73 12.50 -13.65 1.92
N SER A 74 13.75 -13.84 2.32
CA SER A 74 14.67 -12.74 2.54
C SER A 74 16.11 -13.13 2.28
N SER A 75 16.95 -12.17 1.91
CA SER A 75 18.39 -12.34 1.78
C SER A 75 19.12 -11.02 1.94
N TRP A 76 20.36 -11.05 2.42
CA TRP A 76 21.27 -9.94 2.21
C TRP A 76 21.93 -10.08 0.84
N VAL A 77 21.96 -8.99 0.09
CA VAL A 77 22.38 -8.96 -1.33
C VAL A 77 23.40 -7.85 -1.53
N ARG A 78 24.46 -8.13 -2.29
CA ARG A 78 25.37 -7.11 -2.82
C ARG A 78 25.76 -7.43 -4.26
N VAL A 79 26.25 -6.42 -4.97
CA VAL A 79 26.82 -6.57 -6.32
C VAL A 79 28.33 -6.34 -6.29
N LYS A 80 29.08 -6.92 -7.23
CA LYS A 80 30.56 -6.86 -7.23
C LYS A 80 31.15 -5.96 -8.31
N ASN A 81 30.60 -6.02 -9.51
CA ASN A 81 31.21 -5.46 -10.71
C ASN A 81 30.54 -4.15 -11.20
N VAL A 82 29.42 -3.75 -10.63
CA VAL A 82 28.72 -2.48 -10.90
C VAL A 82 28.45 -1.74 -9.59
N ASP A 83 28.36 -0.40 -9.63
CA ASP A 83 28.17 0.41 -8.43
C ASP A 83 26.84 0.14 -7.71
N SER A 84 25.78 -0.08 -8.48
CA SER A 84 24.47 -0.52 -7.98
C SER A 84 23.65 -1.18 -9.08
N ALA A 85 22.80 -2.12 -8.70
CA ALA A 85 21.84 -2.76 -9.61
C ALA A 85 20.51 -3.04 -8.91
N LEU A 86 19.42 -3.01 -9.68
CA LEU A 86 18.13 -3.53 -9.24
C LEU A 86 18.17 -5.07 -9.30
N VAL A 87 18.25 -5.71 -8.14
CA VAL A 87 18.22 -7.16 -8.02
C VAL A 87 16.81 -7.61 -7.63
N THR A 88 16.27 -8.57 -8.37
CA THR A 88 14.99 -9.22 -8.07
C THR A 88 15.20 -10.68 -7.70
N ALA A 89 14.48 -11.13 -6.67
CA ALA A 89 14.29 -12.55 -6.42
C ALA A 89 13.10 -13.03 -7.25
N LYS A 90 13.28 -14.10 -8.03
CA LYS A 90 12.24 -14.64 -8.90
C LYS A 90 12.01 -16.12 -8.59
N LEU A 91 10.73 -16.48 -8.48
CA LEU A 91 10.25 -17.85 -8.36
C LEU A 91 9.99 -18.40 -9.76
N LYS A 92 10.68 -19.47 -10.14
CA LYS A 92 10.50 -20.18 -11.41
C LYS A 92 9.94 -21.56 -11.15
N LEU A 93 8.78 -21.83 -11.74
CA LEU A 93 8.19 -23.16 -11.82
C LEU A 93 8.63 -23.83 -13.11
N ASP A 94 8.60 -25.17 -13.12
CA ASP A 94 8.80 -25.94 -14.34
C ASP A 94 7.82 -25.47 -15.41
N ASN A 95 8.35 -25.15 -16.60
CA ASN A 95 7.60 -24.67 -17.76
C ASN A 95 6.77 -23.37 -17.57
N GLN A 96 7.06 -22.55 -16.54
CA GLN A 96 6.44 -21.24 -16.39
C GLN A 96 7.46 -20.10 -16.40
N TYR A 97 6.99 -18.92 -16.79
CA TYR A 97 7.77 -17.71 -16.68
C TYR A 97 8.08 -17.39 -15.20
N PRO A 98 9.33 -16.98 -14.88
CA PRO A 98 9.69 -16.61 -13.51
C PRO A 98 8.88 -15.41 -13.02
N LYS A 99 8.28 -15.54 -11.84
CA LYS A 99 7.51 -14.47 -11.17
C LYS A 99 8.39 -13.77 -10.15
N CYS A 100 8.44 -12.44 -10.19
CA CYS A 100 9.16 -11.70 -9.15
C CYS A 100 8.45 -11.83 -7.80
N ILE A 101 9.22 -12.09 -6.74
CA ILE A 101 8.75 -12.23 -5.37
C ILE A 101 9.33 -11.18 -4.42
N GLY A 102 10.25 -10.33 -4.88
CA GLY A 102 10.83 -9.24 -4.10
C GLY A 102 11.98 -8.56 -4.84
N SER A 103 12.26 -7.30 -4.50
CA SER A 103 13.30 -6.49 -5.15
C SER A 103 14.10 -5.63 -4.18
N ILE A 104 15.35 -5.35 -4.55
CA ILE A 104 16.26 -4.48 -3.83
C ILE A 104 17.20 -3.76 -4.81
N VAL A 105 17.45 -2.48 -4.59
CA VAL A 105 18.64 -1.83 -5.19
C VAL A 105 19.86 -2.20 -4.35
N ALA A 106 20.64 -3.17 -4.83
CA ALA A 106 21.89 -3.60 -4.21
C ALA A 106 23.06 -2.71 -4.67
N LYS A 107 24.09 -2.58 -3.83
CA LYS A 107 25.25 -1.72 -4.09
C LYS A 107 26.56 -2.49 -3.99
N LYS A 108 27.61 -1.95 -4.62
CA LYS A 108 28.98 -2.45 -4.47
C LYS A 108 29.51 -2.17 -3.07
N GLY A 109 30.23 -3.14 -2.52
CA GLY A 109 30.98 -2.98 -1.27
C GLY A 109 30.14 -3.02 0.03
N CYS A 110 28.81 -3.16 -0.05
CA CYS A 110 27.94 -3.20 1.12
C CYS A 110 26.69 -4.06 0.91
N TRP A 111 26.12 -4.58 1.99
CA TRP A 111 24.97 -5.48 1.98
C TRP A 111 23.64 -4.71 2.05
N SER A 112 22.68 -5.11 1.22
CA SER A 112 21.31 -4.56 1.21
C SER A 112 20.30 -5.66 1.46
N PHE A 113 19.32 -5.41 2.31
CA PHE A 113 18.35 -6.42 2.72
C PHE A 113 17.18 -6.52 1.72
N LEU A 114 17.07 -7.66 1.04
CA LEU A 114 15.92 -8.03 0.21
C LEU A 114 14.92 -8.80 1.07
N LYS A 115 13.67 -8.35 1.12
CA LYS A 115 12.54 -9.10 1.67
C LYS A 115 11.43 -9.18 0.63
N GLY A 116 10.74 -10.31 0.61
CA GLY A 116 9.65 -10.58 -0.31
C GLY A 116 8.91 -11.86 0.07
N GLY A 117 8.21 -12.44 -0.89
CA GLY A 117 7.52 -13.70 -0.69
C GLY A 117 6.48 -14.01 -1.76
N PHE A 118 5.81 -15.14 -1.58
CA PHE A 118 4.78 -15.62 -2.48
C PHE A 118 3.73 -16.43 -1.73
N LEU A 119 2.51 -16.42 -2.27
CA LEU A 119 1.48 -17.37 -1.92
C LEU A 119 1.64 -18.61 -2.80
N TRP A 120 1.65 -19.79 -2.19
CA TRP A 120 1.78 -21.06 -2.90
C TRP A 120 0.47 -21.84 -2.85
N SER A 121 -0.12 -22.10 -4.01
CA SER A 121 -1.42 -22.78 -4.14
C SER A 121 -1.42 -23.98 -5.10
N ALA A 122 -0.32 -24.24 -5.81
CA ALA A 122 -0.27 -25.28 -6.84
C ALA A 122 0.54 -26.53 -6.41
N PRO A 123 0.13 -27.75 -6.81
CA PRO A 123 0.97 -28.93 -6.68
C PRO A 123 2.07 -28.85 -7.74
N SER A 124 3.28 -28.48 -7.34
CA SER A 124 4.47 -28.64 -8.16
C SER A 124 5.52 -29.39 -7.36
N ASN A 125 6.20 -30.32 -8.04
CA ASN A 125 7.20 -31.19 -7.42
C ASN A 125 8.52 -30.43 -7.19
N SER A 126 8.82 -29.42 -8.02
CA SER A 126 10.09 -28.68 -7.96
C SER A 126 9.94 -27.23 -8.40
N PHE A 127 10.73 -26.35 -7.79
CA PHE A 127 10.87 -24.98 -8.27
C PHE A 127 12.23 -24.40 -7.92
N GLN A 128 12.51 -23.23 -8.50
CA GLN A 128 13.74 -22.51 -8.27
C GLN A 128 13.47 -21.09 -7.79
N ILE A 129 14.29 -20.62 -6.86
CA ILE A 129 14.39 -19.19 -6.55
C ILE A 129 15.75 -18.73 -7.04
N HIS A 130 15.77 -17.81 -8.00
CA HIS A 130 17.00 -17.20 -8.51
C HIS A 130 17.01 -15.69 -8.29
N LEU A 131 18.18 -15.11 -8.10
CA LEU A 131 18.36 -13.66 -7.97
C LEU A 131 19.01 -13.09 -9.23
N THR A 132 18.32 -12.17 -9.88
CA THR A 132 18.70 -11.62 -11.19
C THR A 132 18.76 -10.11 -11.17
N ASN A 133 19.64 -9.54 -11.98
CA ASN A 133 19.53 -8.14 -12.37
C ASN A 133 18.21 -7.91 -13.14
N SER A 134 17.61 -6.75 -12.94
CA SER A 134 16.39 -6.32 -13.64
C SER A 134 16.53 -4.93 -14.24
N ASP A 135 17.75 -4.40 -14.29
CA ASP A 135 18.10 -3.21 -15.06
C ASP A 135 18.59 -3.63 -16.44
N VAL A 136 17.79 -3.37 -17.48
CA VAL A 136 18.11 -3.70 -18.88
C VAL A 136 19.34 -2.95 -19.42
N SER A 137 19.73 -1.85 -18.79
CA SER A 137 20.92 -1.10 -19.19
C SER A 137 22.23 -1.73 -18.70
N GLN A 138 22.15 -2.66 -17.74
CA GLN A 138 23.29 -3.32 -17.14
C GLN A 138 23.33 -4.79 -17.56
N ARG A 139 24.51 -5.26 -18.00
CA ARG A 139 24.75 -6.65 -18.39
C ARG A 139 25.74 -7.32 -17.45
N ASN A 140 25.65 -8.65 -17.33
CA ASN A 140 26.59 -9.48 -16.59
C ASN A 140 26.81 -9.05 -15.14
N VAL A 141 25.76 -8.57 -14.45
CA VAL A 141 25.87 -8.13 -13.05
C VAL A 141 26.15 -9.34 -12.14
N GLU A 142 27.26 -9.29 -11.41
CA GLU A 142 27.64 -10.31 -10.43
C GLU A 142 26.95 -10.06 -9.09
N ILE A 143 26.10 -11.01 -8.70
CA ILE A 143 25.28 -10.95 -7.47
C ILE A 143 25.84 -11.91 -6.43
N GLU A 144 25.96 -11.43 -5.19
CA GLU A 144 26.26 -12.26 -4.02
C GLU A 144 25.15 -12.19 -2.99
N ILE A 145 24.90 -13.33 -2.35
CA ILE A 145 23.89 -13.47 -1.31
C ILE A 145 24.45 -14.15 -0.06
N ILE A 146 24.02 -13.67 1.12
CA ILE A 146 24.26 -14.32 2.41
C ILE A 146 23.04 -14.19 3.32
N ASN A 147 23.03 -14.97 4.41
CA ASN A 147 22.04 -14.86 5.48
C ASN A 147 20.59 -14.87 4.96
N TYR A 148 20.32 -15.81 4.06
CA TYR A 148 19.03 -16.00 3.40
C TYR A 148 18.07 -16.86 4.24
N SER A 149 16.78 -16.64 4.03
CA SER A 149 15.70 -17.36 4.68
C SER A 149 14.54 -17.57 3.72
N LEU A 150 13.89 -18.73 3.85
CA LEU A 150 12.58 -18.99 3.29
C LEU A 150 11.72 -19.60 4.40
N GLN A 151 10.73 -18.87 4.88
CA GLN A 151 9.87 -19.32 5.98
C GLN A 151 8.45 -19.58 5.46
N PRO A 152 7.97 -20.84 5.47
CA PRO A 152 6.55 -21.13 5.27
C PRO A 152 5.73 -20.67 6.47
N PHE A 153 4.54 -20.18 6.18
CA PHE A 153 3.45 -19.97 7.13
C PHE A 153 2.20 -20.63 6.56
N THR A 154 1.53 -21.44 7.37
CA THR A 154 0.13 -21.79 7.11
C THR A 154 -0.74 -20.54 7.17
N GLU A 155 -1.93 -20.57 6.58
CA GLU A 155 -2.88 -19.46 6.73
C GLU A 155 -3.17 -19.17 8.20
N LYS A 156 -3.33 -20.20 9.04
CA LYS A 156 -3.57 -20.05 10.49
C LYS A 156 -2.42 -19.32 11.18
N GLU A 157 -1.18 -19.66 10.90
CA GLU A 157 0.00 -18.97 11.46
C GLU A 157 0.09 -17.53 10.96
N TRP A 158 -0.20 -17.27 9.67
CA TRP A 158 -0.22 -15.91 9.13
C TRP A 158 -1.30 -15.05 9.80
N ARG A 159 -2.51 -15.59 9.95
CA ARG A 159 -3.63 -14.94 10.66
C ARG A 159 -3.29 -14.67 12.12
N PHE A 160 -2.67 -15.63 12.80
CA PHE A 160 -2.20 -15.45 14.17
C PHE A 160 -1.18 -14.30 14.25
N ASN A 161 -0.25 -14.20 13.31
CA ASN A 161 0.69 -13.10 13.24
C ASN A 161 0.05 -11.74 12.98
N GLN A 162 -0.96 -11.68 12.10
CA GLN A 162 -1.74 -10.46 11.89
C GLN A 162 -2.46 -10.04 13.19
N PHE A 163 -3.05 -10.99 13.91
CA PHE A 163 -3.69 -10.75 15.20
C PHE A 163 -2.68 -10.29 16.27
N GLU A 164 -1.51 -10.92 16.34
CA GLU A 164 -0.45 -10.48 17.24
C GLU A 164 0.07 -9.10 16.86
N GLY A 165 0.22 -8.76 15.57
CA GLY A 165 0.57 -7.41 15.14
C GLY A 165 -0.41 -6.35 15.66
N ILE A 166 -1.70 -6.68 15.69
CA ILE A 166 -2.75 -5.83 16.26
C ILE A 166 -2.64 -5.72 17.79
N ASN A 167 -2.11 -6.74 18.49
CA ASN A 167 -2.07 -6.84 19.95
C ASN A 167 -0.72 -6.49 20.61
N ALA A 168 0.40 -6.77 19.96
CA ALA A 168 1.78 -6.77 20.48
C ALA A 168 2.31 -5.37 20.80
N ALA A 169 1.55 -4.35 20.44
CA ALA A 169 1.69 -2.95 20.82
C ALA A 169 1.91 -2.65 22.32
N ARG A 170 1.71 -3.61 23.22
CA ARG A 170 1.82 -3.43 24.68
C ARG A 170 3.21 -3.69 25.27
N THR A 171 4.21 -4.12 24.50
CA THR A 171 5.52 -4.51 25.06
C THR A 171 6.56 -3.38 25.03
N LYS A 172 6.48 -2.52 26.06
CA LYS A 172 7.49 -1.66 26.71
C LYS A 172 8.94 -1.68 26.15
N HIS A 173 9.32 -0.73 25.27
CA HIS A 173 10.60 0.03 25.36
C HIS A 173 10.81 1.21 24.37
N TYR A 174 9.82 1.63 23.57
CA TYR A 174 9.97 2.86 22.76
C TYR A 174 8.71 3.71 22.82
N MET A 175 8.82 4.93 23.36
CA MET A 175 7.77 5.94 23.42
C MET A 175 7.47 6.54 22.04
N THR A 176 6.86 5.79 21.14
CA THR A 176 6.21 6.38 19.95
C THR A 176 5.11 5.42 19.47
N ARG A 177 3.84 5.82 19.67
CA ARG A 177 2.58 5.26 19.13
C ARG A 177 2.66 3.89 18.43
N LEU A 178 2.70 2.80 19.20
CA LEU A 178 2.57 1.45 18.60
C LEU A 178 1.29 0.71 19.00
N SER A 179 0.45 1.24 19.89
CA SER A 179 -0.94 0.75 20.06
C SER A 179 -1.90 1.49 19.13
N GLU A 180 -1.87 1.18 17.84
CA GLU A 180 -2.71 1.90 16.88
C GLU A 180 -4.13 1.35 16.74
N ARG A 181 -4.42 0.12 17.17
CA ARG A 181 -5.73 -0.53 16.92
C ARG A 181 -6.53 -0.88 18.17
N LYS A 182 -5.95 -0.72 19.36
CA LYS A 182 -6.61 -0.96 20.64
C LYS A 182 -6.23 0.14 21.63
N ARG A 183 -7.19 0.55 22.46
CA ARG A 183 -6.99 1.47 23.57
C ARG A 183 -7.27 0.77 24.89
N ALA A 184 -6.49 1.08 25.93
CA ALA A 184 -6.84 0.65 27.28
C ALA A 184 -8.02 1.49 27.78
N VAL A 185 -9.00 0.84 28.41
CA VAL A 185 -10.14 1.50 29.04
C VAL A 185 -10.22 0.96 30.46
N THR A 186 -10.27 1.86 31.45
CA THR A 186 -10.55 1.53 32.84
C THR A 186 -11.98 1.94 33.13
N ILE A 187 -12.76 1.02 33.71
CA ILE A 187 -14.17 1.24 34.04
C ILE A 187 -14.27 1.21 35.57
N HIS A 188 -14.81 2.28 36.14
CA HIS A 188 -15.06 2.40 37.59
C HIS A 188 -16.57 2.37 37.81
N GLY A 189 -17.08 1.32 38.47
CA GLY A 189 -18.47 1.25 38.91
C GLY A 189 -18.59 1.72 40.35
N VAL A 190 -19.45 2.72 40.58
CA VAL A 190 -19.78 3.25 41.91
C VAL A 190 -21.29 3.34 42.10
N ASP A 191 -21.75 3.24 43.35
CA ASP A 191 -23.14 3.50 43.72
C ASP A 191 -23.44 5.01 43.79
N GLU A 192 -24.68 5.37 44.13
CA GLU A 192 -25.12 6.76 44.30
C GLU A 192 -24.38 7.52 45.42
N ASN A 193 -23.73 6.79 46.34
CA ASN A 193 -22.97 7.33 47.46
C ASN A 193 -21.45 7.36 47.15
N GLY A 194 -21.03 6.97 45.95
CA GLY A 194 -19.63 6.92 45.53
C GLY A 194 -18.85 5.70 46.02
N ASN A 195 -19.50 4.72 46.63
CA ASN A 195 -18.85 3.48 47.04
C ASN A 195 -18.61 2.58 45.83
N SER A 196 -17.47 1.87 45.82
CA SER A 196 -17.18 0.91 44.75
C SER A 196 -18.22 -0.20 44.69
N LEU A 197 -18.66 -0.56 43.49
CA LEU A 197 -19.51 -1.72 43.23
C LEU A 197 -18.64 -2.96 42.94
N PRO A 198 -18.32 -3.80 43.94
CA PRO A 198 -17.59 -5.03 43.69
C PRO A 198 -18.42 -5.98 42.82
N ASN A 199 -17.76 -6.69 41.90
CA ASN A 199 -18.37 -7.72 41.04
C ASN A 199 -19.48 -7.22 40.09
N ALA A 200 -19.53 -5.93 39.77
CA ALA A 200 -20.47 -5.41 38.77
C ALA A 200 -20.24 -6.08 37.39
N ALA A 201 -21.33 -6.56 36.78
CA ALA A 201 -21.29 -7.05 35.41
C ALA A 201 -21.26 -5.86 34.44
N VAL A 202 -20.21 -5.78 33.62
CA VAL A 202 -20.03 -4.70 32.65
C VAL A 202 -20.08 -5.27 31.24
N LYS A 203 -20.94 -4.70 30.39
CA LYS A 203 -20.93 -4.92 28.94
C LYS A 203 -20.32 -3.70 28.25
N VAL A 204 -19.38 -3.93 27.34
CA VAL A 204 -18.76 -2.87 26.54
C VAL A 204 -19.01 -3.18 25.07
N ASP A 205 -19.70 -2.27 24.39
CA ASP A 205 -19.96 -2.34 22.96
C ASP A 205 -19.09 -1.28 22.25
N GLN A 206 -18.39 -1.66 21.18
CA GLN A 206 -17.62 -0.71 20.37
C GLN A 206 -18.57 0.03 19.41
N ILE A 207 -18.72 1.34 19.60
CA ILE A 207 -19.65 2.16 18.81
C ILE A 207 -18.99 2.92 17.65
N SER A 208 -17.66 3.00 17.64
CA SER A 208 -16.89 3.66 16.58
C SER A 208 -15.47 3.12 16.49
N THR A 209 -14.82 3.40 15.35
CA THR A 209 -13.41 3.07 15.08
C THR A 209 -12.66 4.36 14.75
N ASP A 210 -11.48 4.54 15.33
CA ASP A 210 -10.58 5.66 15.01
C ASP A 210 -9.79 5.40 13.73
N PHE A 211 -9.70 4.14 13.27
CA PHE A 211 -9.03 3.79 12.03
C PHE A 211 -9.88 4.24 10.83
N PRO A 212 -9.36 5.15 9.98
CA PRO A 212 -10.08 5.60 8.81
C PRO A 212 -10.27 4.46 7.80
N PHE A 213 -11.54 4.10 7.61
CA PHE A 213 -11.98 3.16 6.61
C PHE A 213 -13.10 3.80 5.79
N GLY A 214 -12.97 3.72 4.47
CA GLY A 214 -13.87 4.39 3.54
C GLY A 214 -13.97 3.69 2.22
N THR A 215 -14.90 4.15 1.40
CA THR A 215 -14.97 3.82 -0.03
C THR A 215 -15.19 5.11 -0.79
N MET A 216 -14.85 5.07 -2.07
CA MET A 216 -15.07 6.21 -2.95
C MET A 216 -16.54 6.45 -3.27
N ILE A 217 -16.89 7.72 -3.53
CA ILE A 217 -18.17 8.09 -4.11
C ILE A 217 -17.99 8.75 -5.48
N ALA A 218 -18.93 8.43 -6.38
CA ALA A 218 -19.10 9.10 -7.66
C ALA A 218 -20.24 10.12 -7.57
N ARG A 219 -20.37 10.99 -8.57
CA ARG A 219 -21.47 11.97 -8.68
C ARG A 219 -22.90 11.42 -8.52
N THR A 220 -23.10 10.12 -8.75
CA THR A 220 -24.36 9.39 -8.53
C THR A 220 -24.85 9.41 -7.09
N ILE A 221 -23.98 9.73 -6.12
CA ILE A 221 -24.37 9.96 -4.72
C ILE A 221 -25.25 11.21 -4.56
N VAL A 222 -25.15 12.18 -5.47
CA VAL A 222 -25.90 13.43 -5.38
C VAL A 222 -27.37 13.18 -5.71
N GLY A 223 -28.25 13.51 -4.76
CA GLY A 223 -29.70 13.36 -4.91
C GLY A 223 -30.22 11.92 -4.79
N ASN A 224 -29.34 10.91 -4.68
CA ASN A 224 -29.75 9.52 -4.50
C ASN A 224 -29.78 9.14 -3.02
N LEU A 225 -30.97 9.25 -2.40
CA LEU A 225 -31.14 9.01 -0.96
C LEU A 225 -30.79 7.57 -0.57
N SER A 226 -31.20 6.56 -1.35
CA SER A 226 -30.89 5.15 -1.08
C SER A 226 -29.38 4.89 -1.08
N TYR A 227 -28.65 5.48 -2.04
CA TYR A 227 -27.18 5.37 -2.06
C TYR A 227 -26.56 6.06 -0.83
N GLN A 228 -27.02 7.25 -0.51
CA GLN A 228 -26.53 8.01 0.66
C GLN A 228 -26.73 7.22 1.95
N GLU A 229 -27.92 6.66 2.17
CA GLU A 229 -28.25 5.84 3.34
C GLU A 229 -27.40 4.58 3.42
N TRP A 230 -27.26 3.86 2.30
CA TRP A 230 -26.40 2.68 2.21
C TRP A 230 -24.94 3.01 2.56
N PHE A 231 -24.44 4.15 2.07
CA PHE A 231 -23.06 4.59 2.30
C PHE A 231 -22.80 4.98 3.76
N VAL A 232 -23.61 5.88 4.34
CA VAL A 232 -23.33 6.47 5.66
C VAL A 232 -23.45 5.48 6.82
N LYS A 233 -24.17 4.38 6.58
CA LYS A 233 -24.25 3.23 7.50
C LYS A 233 -22.90 2.52 7.64
N ARG A 234 -22.05 2.54 6.61
CA ARG A 234 -20.83 1.73 6.51
C ARG A 234 -19.55 2.54 6.64
N PHE A 235 -19.52 3.72 6.05
CA PHE A 235 -18.26 4.46 5.83
C PHE A 235 -18.28 5.82 6.52
N LYS A 236 -17.11 6.19 7.07
CA LYS A 236 -16.85 7.50 7.69
C LYS A 236 -15.78 8.30 6.96
N ALA A 237 -15.18 7.72 5.93
CA ALA A 237 -14.25 8.39 5.04
C ALA A 237 -14.64 8.16 3.57
N THR A 238 -14.30 9.11 2.71
CA THR A 238 -14.54 9.06 1.26
C THR A 238 -13.42 9.73 0.47
N VAL A 239 -13.45 9.51 -0.84
CA VAL A 239 -12.73 10.25 -1.87
C VAL A 239 -13.69 10.45 -3.04
N PHE A 240 -13.40 11.35 -3.97
CA PHE A 240 -14.23 11.55 -5.17
C PHE A 240 -13.58 10.88 -6.38
N GLU A 241 -14.35 10.06 -7.10
CA GLU A 241 -13.86 9.24 -8.23
C GLU A 241 -13.17 10.03 -9.32
N ASN A 242 -13.88 11.02 -9.85
CA ASN A 242 -13.39 11.79 -10.97
C ASN A 242 -13.64 13.27 -10.79
N ASP A 243 -14.68 13.64 -10.05
CA ASP A 243 -15.27 14.98 -10.09
C ASP A 243 -14.31 16.10 -9.63
N LEU A 244 -13.27 15.79 -8.86
CA LEU A 244 -12.26 16.75 -8.42
C LEU A 244 -10.99 16.79 -9.29
N LYS A 245 -10.80 15.83 -10.20
CA LYS A 245 -9.63 15.77 -11.09
C LYS A 245 -9.56 17.01 -11.99
N TRP A 246 -8.35 17.39 -12.41
CA TRP A 246 -8.12 18.65 -13.12
C TRP A 246 -8.97 18.74 -14.40
N TYR A 247 -9.00 17.69 -15.21
CA TYR A 247 -9.81 17.65 -16.44
C TYR A 247 -11.33 17.74 -16.21
N LYS A 248 -11.83 17.43 -15.00
CA LYS A 248 -13.25 17.61 -14.66
C LYS A 248 -13.56 19.02 -14.17
N THR A 249 -12.62 19.62 -13.45
CA THR A 249 -12.83 20.90 -12.77
C THR A 249 -12.37 22.10 -13.59
N GLU A 250 -11.50 21.89 -14.57
CA GLU A 250 -11.06 22.87 -15.58
C GLU A 250 -10.84 22.17 -16.94
N PRO A 251 -11.92 21.76 -17.64
CA PRO A 251 -11.79 21.07 -18.93
C PRO A 251 -11.14 21.94 -20.01
N LEU A 252 -11.41 23.25 -20.00
CA LEU A 252 -10.82 24.25 -20.90
C LEU A 252 -10.11 25.34 -20.08
N PRO A 253 -9.08 26.02 -20.64
CA PRO A 253 -8.31 27.02 -19.89
C PRO A 253 -9.22 28.10 -19.28
N GLY A 254 -9.21 28.24 -17.96
CA GLY A 254 -10.00 29.24 -17.24
C GLY A 254 -11.51 28.95 -17.15
N VAL A 255 -12.00 27.84 -17.70
CA VAL A 255 -13.40 27.42 -17.61
C VAL A 255 -13.56 26.44 -16.46
N PHE A 256 -13.94 26.95 -15.29
CA PHE A 256 -14.06 26.15 -14.07
C PHE A 256 -15.47 25.60 -13.88
N ASN A 257 -15.57 24.32 -13.50
CA ASN A 257 -16.83 23.72 -13.09
C ASN A 257 -16.64 22.89 -11.81
N TYR A 258 -17.21 23.41 -10.72
CA TYR A 258 -17.18 22.78 -9.41
C TYR A 258 -18.56 22.37 -8.91
N THR A 259 -19.62 22.54 -9.71
CA THR A 259 -21.02 22.37 -9.26
C THR A 259 -21.27 21.00 -8.62
N ILE A 260 -20.80 19.94 -9.27
CA ILE A 260 -20.95 18.58 -8.75
C ILE A 260 -20.09 18.36 -7.49
N VAL A 261 -18.86 18.88 -7.49
CA VAL A 261 -17.97 18.79 -6.32
C VAL A 261 -18.59 19.50 -5.11
N ASP A 262 -19.19 20.68 -5.31
CA ASP A 262 -19.89 21.42 -4.25
C ASP A 262 -21.04 20.61 -3.66
N GLN A 263 -21.84 19.95 -4.50
CA GLN A 263 -22.93 19.07 -4.05
C GLN A 263 -22.42 17.83 -3.31
N MET A 264 -21.34 17.21 -3.78
CA MET A 264 -20.71 16.08 -3.10
C MET A 264 -20.12 16.52 -1.74
N MET A 265 -19.51 17.70 -1.67
CA MET A 265 -19.02 18.28 -0.42
C MET A 265 -20.16 18.61 0.55
N GLN A 266 -21.34 19.03 0.07
CA GLN A 266 -22.51 19.18 0.93
C GLN A 266 -22.93 17.85 1.57
N PHE A 267 -22.93 16.75 0.81
CA PHE A 267 -23.16 15.41 1.35
C PHE A 267 -22.10 15.02 2.39
N VAL A 268 -20.81 15.26 2.10
CA VAL A 268 -19.69 15.01 3.03
C VAL A 268 -19.87 15.77 4.33
N ARG A 269 -20.13 17.08 4.28
CA ARG A 269 -20.30 17.94 5.46
C ARG A 269 -21.53 17.54 6.27
N LYS A 270 -22.68 17.32 5.61
CA LYS A 270 -23.93 16.91 6.25
C LYS A 270 -23.74 15.64 7.09
N ASN A 271 -22.97 14.69 6.59
CA ASN A 271 -22.74 13.39 7.22
C ASN A 271 -21.44 13.30 8.01
N LYS A 272 -20.72 14.43 8.17
CA LYS A 272 -19.46 14.55 8.93
C LYS A 272 -18.42 13.51 8.47
N LEU A 273 -18.31 13.31 7.17
CA LEU A 273 -17.37 12.36 6.57
C LEU A 273 -15.98 13.00 6.44
N LEU A 274 -14.93 12.20 6.66
CA LEU A 274 -13.58 12.56 6.23
C LEU A 274 -13.51 12.46 4.70
N VAL A 275 -12.88 13.41 4.02
CA VAL A 275 -12.71 13.35 2.56
C VAL A 275 -11.26 13.59 2.12
N ARG A 276 -10.75 12.71 1.24
CA ARG A 276 -9.44 12.89 0.59
C ARG A 276 -9.61 13.71 -0.69
N GLY A 277 -8.71 14.68 -0.91
CA GLY A 277 -8.62 15.43 -2.14
C GLY A 277 -7.84 14.64 -3.19
N HIS A 278 -8.54 14.11 -4.20
CA HIS A 278 -7.95 13.34 -5.29
C HIS A 278 -8.34 13.95 -6.65
N THR A 279 -7.42 14.50 -7.43
CA THR A 279 -6.00 14.78 -7.14
C THR A 279 -5.66 16.19 -7.62
N MET A 280 -4.63 16.81 -7.04
CA MET A 280 -4.16 18.12 -7.48
C MET A 280 -3.55 18.03 -8.89
N PHE A 281 -2.66 17.05 -9.10
CA PHE A 281 -2.00 16.76 -10.38
C PHE A 281 -1.96 15.26 -10.64
N TRP A 282 -1.96 14.88 -11.91
CA TRP A 282 -1.82 13.48 -12.35
C TRP A 282 -0.73 13.41 -13.41
N GLY A 283 0.30 12.59 -13.18
CA GLY A 283 1.44 12.44 -14.08
C GLY A 283 1.10 11.81 -15.44
N ASN A 284 0.04 11.00 -15.51
CA ASN A 284 -0.35 10.24 -16.70
C ASN A 284 -0.83 11.15 -17.84
N PRO A 285 -0.11 11.25 -18.98
CA PRO A 285 -0.49 12.13 -20.09
C PRO A 285 -1.87 11.86 -20.69
N THR A 286 -2.41 10.64 -20.56
CA THR A 286 -3.76 10.33 -21.06
C THR A 286 -4.85 11.03 -20.23
N MET A 287 -4.52 11.43 -19.01
CA MET A 287 -5.42 12.08 -18.05
C MET A 287 -5.19 13.59 -17.93
N ILE A 288 -4.25 14.13 -18.71
CA ILE A 288 -3.95 15.56 -18.78
C ILE A 288 -4.61 16.16 -20.02
N GLN A 289 -5.31 17.28 -19.83
CA GLN A 289 -6.00 18.01 -20.90
C GLN A 289 -5.03 18.44 -22.01
N ASP A 290 -5.47 18.43 -23.26
CA ASP A 290 -4.62 18.77 -24.42
C ASP A 290 -4.02 20.17 -24.33
N TRP A 291 -4.79 21.14 -23.84
CA TRP A 291 -4.31 22.50 -23.66
C TRP A 291 -3.17 22.59 -22.63
N VAL A 292 -3.14 21.74 -21.60
CA VAL A 292 -2.04 21.66 -20.61
C VAL A 292 -0.81 20.97 -21.23
N LYS A 293 -1.02 19.89 -21.99
CA LYS A 293 0.06 19.14 -22.66
C LYS A 293 0.86 20.03 -23.61
N ASN A 294 0.19 20.94 -24.32
CA ASN A 294 0.79 21.78 -25.36
C ASN A 294 1.43 23.10 -24.86
N MET A 295 1.36 23.40 -23.55
CA MET A 295 1.92 24.63 -22.98
C MET A 295 3.45 24.72 -23.06
N THR A 296 4.00 25.92 -23.14
CA THR A 296 5.43 26.15 -22.83
C THR A 296 5.70 25.99 -21.34
N VAL A 297 6.96 25.92 -20.92
CA VAL A 297 7.34 25.83 -19.50
C VAL A 297 6.73 26.95 -18.64
N PRO A 298 6.84 28.24 -19.01
CA PRO A 298 6.22 29.33 -18.23
C PRO A 298 4.69 29.25 -18.18
N GLN A 299 4.04 28.87 -19.29
CA GLN A 299 2.59 28.70 -19.34
C GLN A 299 2.12 27.57 -18.42
N LEU A 300 2.82 26.44 -18.43
CA LEU A 300 2.50 25.29 -17.58
C LEU A 300 2.68 25.63 -16.10
N GLN A 301 3.77 26.31 -15.72
CA GLN A 301 3.98 26.75 -14.35
C GLN A 301 2.84 27.68 -13.89
N LYS A 302 2.46 28.65 -14.72
CA LYS A 302 1.33 29.55 -14.43
C LYS A 302 0.00 28.81 -14.30
N ALA A 303 -0.26 27.84 -15.18
CA ALA A 303 -1.48 27.02 -15.12
C ALA A 303 -1.53 26.17 -13.85
N MET A 304 -0.42 25.54 -13.46
CA MET A 304 -0.33 24.78 -12.21
C MET A 304 -0.53 25.67 -10.97
N ASP A 305 0.03 26.88 -10.96
CA ASP A 305 -0.16 27.84 -9.87
C ASP A 305 -1.62 28.32 -9.79
N GLY A 306 -2.25 28.57 -10.94
CA GLY A 306 -3.67 28.86 -11.04
C GLY A 306 -4.53 27.71 -10.50
N ARG A 307 -4.21 26.47 -10.88
CA ARG A 307 -4.90 25.26 -10.40
C ARG A 307 -4.86 25.15 -8.89
N ILE A 308 -3.67 25.26 -8.28
CA ILE A 308 -3.52 25.23 -6.81
C ILE A 308 -4.33 26.35 -6.18
N LYS A 309 -4.21 27.60 -6.68
CA LYS A 309 -4.93 28.76 -6.15
C LYS A 309 -6.45 28.55 -6.19
N ASN A 310 -7.00 28.05 -7.30
CA ASN A 310 -8.44 27.93 -7.50
C ASN A 310 -9.06 26.77 -6.70
N VAL A 311 -8.35 25.66 -6.56
CA VAL A 311 -8.80 24.56 -5.69
C VAL A 311 -8.76 24.99 -4.23
N MET A 312 -7.66 25.63 -3.81
CA MET A 312 -7.45 26.01 -2.41
C MET A 312 -8.31 27.19 -1.99
N SER A 313 -8.64 28.13 -2.88
CA SER A 313 -9.58 29.21 -2.56
C SER A 313 -10.98 28.67 -2.19
N LYS A 314 -11.33 27.48 -2.67
CA LYS A 314 -12.67 26.89 -2.51
C LYS A 314 -12.71 25.77 -1.46
N TYR A 315 -11.63 25.00 -1.32
CA TYR A 315 -11.62 23.78 -0.49
C TYR A 315 -10.45 23.67 0.49
N ARG A 316 -9.73 24.76 0.78
CA ARG A 316 -8.73 24.76 1.85
C ARG A 316 -9.38 24.33 3.17
N ASN A 317 -8.70 23.47 3.93
CA ASN A 317 -9.16 22.86 5.17
C ASN A 317 -10.37 21.90 5.05
N GLU A 318 -10.91 21.64 3.86
CA GLU A 318 -12.02 20.68 3.67
C GLU A 318 -11.52 19.24 3.58
N PHE A 319 -10.33 19.05 3.01
CA PHE A 319 -9.73 17.74 2.81
C PHE A 319 -8.68 17.48 3.89
N PHE A 320 -8.75 16.32 4.53
CA PHE A 320 -7.75 15.95 5.53
C PHE A 320 -6.43 15.49 4.89
N HIS A 321 -6.50 15.00 3.65
CA HIS A 321 -5.37 14.60 2.80
C HIS A 321 -5.50 15.17 1.39
N TRP A 322 -4.37 15.45 0.74
CA TRP A 322 -4.32 15.77 -0.69
C TRP A 322 -3.35 14.84 -1.41
N ASP A 323 -3.85 14.11 -2.41
CA ASP A 323 -2.98 13.54 -3.44
C ASP A 323 -2.40 14.72 -4.23
N THR A 324 -1.14 15.04 -3.97
CA THR A 324 -0.46 16.18 -4.58
C THR A 324 -0.08 15.86 -6.02
N ILE A 325 0.41 14.65 -6.24
CA ILE A 325 0.70 14.11 -7.56
C ILE A 325 0.38 12.60 -7.55
N ASN A 326 -0.39 12.19 -8.55
CA ASN A 326 -0.76 10.80 -8.80
C ASN A 326 0.13 10.23 -9.90
N GLU A 327 0.63 9.00 -9.74
CA GLU A 327 1.30 8.18 -10.77
C GLU A 327 2.55 8.79 -11.40
N LEU A 328 3.37 9.45 -10.59
CA LEU A 328 4.62 10.07 -11.02
C LEU A 328 5.63 9.03 -11.51
N LEU A 329 5.72 7.87 -10.86
CA LEU A 329 6.80 6.92 -11.12
C LEU A 329 6.71 6.28 -12.50
N TYR A 330 5.49 5.96 -12.96
CA TYR A 330 5.28 5.52 -14.34
C TYR A 330 5.25 6.70 -15.33
N PHE A 331 4.71 7.84 -14.91
CA PHE A 331 4.43 8.96 -15.82
C PHE A 331 5.02 10.28 -15.31
N ASN A 332 6.22 10.59 -15.81
CA ASN A 332 6.98 11.75 -15.38
C ASN A 332 6.71 13.04 -16.18
N PHE A 333 5.47 13.24 -16.68
CA PHE A 333 5.14 14.38 -17.57
C PHE A 333 5.65 15.73 -17.06
N TYR A 334 5.37 16.05 -15.79
CA TYR A 334 5.75 17.33 -15.21
C TYR A 334 7.25 17.45 -14.97
N GLU A 335 7.92 16.42 -14.44
CA GLU A 335 9.39 16.45 -14.24
C GLU A 335 10.15 16.49 -15.57
N LYS A 336 9.65 15.80 -16.60
CA LYS A 336 10.23 15.84 -17.95
C LYS A 336 10.16 17.24 -18.57
N LYS A 337 9.09 17.97 -18.31
CA LYS A 337 8.83 19.28 -18.93
C LYS A 337 9.38 20.45 -18.11
N LEU A 338 9.25 20.40 -16.79
CA LEU A 338 9.63 21.48 -15.86
C LEU A 338 10.97 21.23 -15.16
N GLY A 339 11.55 20.05 -15.32
CA GLY A 339 12.78 19.61 -14.67
C GLY A 339 12.55 18.79 -13.39
N PRO A 340 13.60 18.15 -12.87
CA PRO A 340 13.50 17.16 -11.78
C PRO A 340 13.00 17.73 -10.44
N LYS A 341 13.00 19.06 -10.27
CA LYS A 341 12.50 19.73 -9.05
C LYS A 341 10.99 19.98 -9.06
N ALA A 342 10.30 19.72 -10.18
CA ALA A 342 8.87 20.03 -10.33
C ALA A 342 8.00 19.43 -9.23
N THR A 343 8.21 18.17 -8.88
CA THR A 343 7.49 17.47 -7.80
C THR A 343 7.72 18.14 -6.45
N LEU A 344 8.97 18.46 -6.11
CA LEU A 344 9.28 19.18 -4.87
C LEU A 344 8.59 20.54 -4.80
N ASP A 345 8.55 21.26 -5.92
CA ASP A 345 7.90 22.56 -6.01
C ASP A 345 6.37 22.45 -5.88
N MET A 346 5.74 21.41 -6.45
CA MET A 346 4.32 21.11 -6.25
C MET A 346 4.01 20.94 -4.76
N PHE A 347 4.75 20.06 -4.06
CA PHE A 347 4.56 19.83 -2.62
C PHE A 347 4.73 21.11 -1.80
N LYS A 348 5.75 21.93 -2.10
CA LYS A 348 5.95 23.21 -1.43
C LYS A 348 4.79 24.19 -1.68
N LYS A 349 4.30 24.28 -2.92
CA LYS A 349 3.22 25.19 -3.28
C LYS A 349 1.88 24.78 -2.67
N VAL A 350 1.56 23.48 -2.72
CA VAL A 350 0.34 22.94 -2.09
C VAL A 350 0.41 23.11 -0.57
N HIS A 351 1.54 22.80 0.07
CA HIS A 351 1.71 22.98 1.51
C HIS A 351 1.61 24.45 1.94
N ARG A 352 2.11 25.41 1.14
CA ARG A 352 1.93 26.85 1.44
C ARG A 352 0.47 27.27 1.37
N ALA A 353 -0.30 26.69 0.45
CA ALA A 353 -1.71 27.02 0.28
C ALA A 353 -2.59 26.38 1.37
N ASP A 354 -2.24 25.18 1.83
CA ASP A 354 -2.87 24.50 2.95
C ASP A 354 -1.81 23.85 3.87
N PRO A 355 -1.36 24.56 4.93
CA PRO A 355 -0.28 24.07 5.79
C PRO A 355 -0.67 22.92 6.73
N LEU A 356 -1.96 22.67 6.92
CA LEU A 356 -2.45 21.67 7.88
C LEU A 356 -2.69 20.30 7.25
N VAL A 357 -2.80 20.25 5.93
CA VAL A 357 -3.10 19.01 5.20
C VAL A 357 -1.86 18.13 5.02
N THR A 358 -2.05 16.82 5.12
CA THR A 358 -0.99 15.85 4.76
C THR A 358 -1.00 15.64 3.25
N LEU A 359 0.19 15.68 2.64
CA LEU A 359 0.39 15.63 1.20
C LEU A 359 0.86 14.26 0.75
N PHE A 360 0.09 13.62 -0.11
CA PHE A 360 0.36 12.27 -0.61
C PHE A 360 1.02 12.32 -1.98
N LEU A 361 2.03 11.48 -2.15
CA LEU A 361 2.44 10.97 -3.47
C LEU A 361 1.73 9.63 -3.63
N ASN A 362 0.87 9.47 -4.63
CA ASN A 362 -0.02 8.31 -4.77
C ASN A 362 0.39 7.47 -5.99
N GLU A 363 0.69 6.19 -5.80
CA GLU A 363 1.24 5.31 -6.85
C GLU A 363 0.53 3.94 -6.84
N TYR A 364 0.37 3.34 -8.02
CA TYR A 364 -0.05 1.95 -8.20
C TYR A 364 1.16 1.04 -8.46
N ASN A 365 0.94 -0.28 -8.38
CA ASN A 365 1.94 -1.33 -8.63
C ASN A 365 3.20 -1.23 -7.76
N ILE A 366 3.06 -0.74 -6.53
CA ILE A 366 4.13 -0.76 -5.53
C ILE A 366 3.95 -1.93 -4.57
N VAL A 367 2.71 -2.15 -4.10
CA VAL A 367 2.36 -3.18 -3.12
C VAL A 367 1.65 -4.37 -3.77
N GLU A 368 1.12 -4.17 -4.96
CA GLU A 368 0.27 -5.08 -5.72
C GLU A 368 1.10 -6.13 -6.46
N ASN A 369 2.24 -5.72 -7.02
CA ASN A 369 3.13 -6.61 -7.75
C ASN A 369 4.59 -6.14 -7.69
N CYS A 370 5.50 -7.05 -8.00
CA CYS A 370 6.90 -6.75 -8.18
C CYS A 370 7.19 -6.46 -9.67
N ASP A 371 6.92 -5.23 -10.10
CA ASP A 371 7.35 -4.72 -11.41
C ASP A 371 8.82 -4.23 -11.32
N PRO A 372 9.69 -4.50 -12.29
CA PRO A 372 11.01 -3.87 -12.34
C PRO A 372 10.98 -2.40 -12.81
N ARG A 373 9.96 -1.97 -13.56
CA ARG A 373 9.86 -0.61 -14.15
C ARG A 373 9.62 0.46 -13.10
N ILE A 374 8.85 0.13 -12.08
CA ILE A 374 8.69 0.92 -10.86
C ILE A 374 8.85 0.00 -9.67
N ASN A 375 9.51 0.45 -8.62
CA ASN A 375 9.67 -0.38 -7.44
C ASN A 375 9.69 0.47 -6.18
N VAL A 376 9.51 -0.22 -5.05
CA VAL A 376 9.48 0.39 -3.73
C VAL A 376 10.75 1.17 -3.36
N ASP A 377 11.94 0.83 -3.89
CA ASP A 377 13.16 1.65 -3.67
C ASP A 377 13.08 2.99 -4.40
N MET A 378 12.61 3.02 -5.65
CA MET A 378 12.40 4.28 -6.39
C MET A 378 11.43 5.20 -5.65
N TYR A 379 10.36 4.61 -5.10
CA TYR A 379 9.37 5.36 -4.34
C TYR A 379 9.96 5.91 -3.03
N ILE A 380 10.77 5.12 -2.33
CA ILE A 380 11.52 5.54 -1.14
C ILE A 380 12.48 6.70 -1.45
N GLU A 381 13.22 6.62 -2.57
CA GLU A 381 14.13 7.69 -2.98
C GLU A 381 13.38 9.00 -3.25
N LYS A 382 12.20 8.95 -3.89
CA LYS A 382 11.35 10.15 -4.04
C LYS A 382 10.96 10.77 -2.70
N PHE A 383 10.60 9.97 -1.69
CA PHE A 383 10.34 10.52 -0.35
C PHE A 383 11.60 11.08 0.33
N LYS A 384 12.76 10.47 0.14
CA LYS A 384 14.04 11.02 0.64
C LYS A 384 14.37 12.35 -0.02
N GLU A 385 14.13 12.49 -1.33
CA GLU A 385 14.27 13.76 -2.06
C GLU A 385 13.34 14.84 -1.51
N LEU A 386 12.05 14.52 -1.32
CA LEU A 386 11.06 15.45 -0.75
C LEU A 386 11.46 15.90 0.67
N LYS A 387 11.88 14.95 1.52
CA LYS A 387 12.35 15.23 2.87
C LYS A 387 13.60 16.12 2.88
N LYS A 388 14.60 15.82 2.05
CA LYS A 388 15.81 16.64 1.89
C LYS A 388 15.47 18.05 1.39
N GLY A 389 14.45 18.16 0.53
CA GLY A 389 13.91 19.42 0.04
C GLY A 389 13.08 20.23 1.04
N GLY A 390 12.84 19.70 2.25
CA GLY A 390 12.15 20.38 3.35
C GLY A 390 10.67 20.03 3.51
N VAL A 391 10.14 19.05 2.77
CA VAL A 391 8.74 18.60 2.92
C VAL A 391 8.64 17.70 4.15
N LYS A 392 7.83 18.10 5.14
CA LYS A 392 7.66 17.39 6.42
C LYS A 392 6.32 16.68 6.60
N VAL A 393 5.31 17.04 5.80
CA VAL A 393 3.93 16.57 5.93
C VAL A 393 3.56 15.55 4.85
N ALA A 394 4.51 14.72 4.43
CA ALA A 394 4.30 13.75 3.36
C ALA A 394 3.58 12.49 3.87
N GLY A 395 2.70 11.93 3.04
CA GLY A 395 2.06 10.62 3.20
C GLY A 395 2.35 9.71 2.01
N ILE A 396 2.34 8.41 2.26
CA ILE A 396 2.58 7.36 1.27
C ILE A 396 1.22 6.82 0.80
N GLY A 397 0.87 7.03 -0.47
CA GLY A 397 -0.35 6.55 -1.09
C GLY A 397 -0.09 5.33 -1.96
N LEU A 398 -0.72 4.21 -1.64
CA LEU A 398 -0.66 2.97 -2.39
C LEU A 398 -2.05 2.73 -2.99
N GLN A 399 -2.21 2.92 -4.31
CA GLN A 399 -3.53 2.77 -4.96
C GLN A 399 -4.14 1.41 -4.63
N SER A 400 -3.37 0.33 -4.73
CA SER A 400 -3.78 -1.01 -4.30
C SER A 400 -4.83 -1.65 -5.21
N HIS A 401 -4.67 -1.49 -6.52
CA HIS A 401 -5.46 -2.17 -7.55
C HIS A 401 -4.95 -3.61 -7.76
N PHE A 402 -5.53 -4.59 -7.05
CA PHE A 402 -5.01 -5.95 -7.04
C PHE A 402 -5.58 -6.81 -8.17
N SER A 403 -4.70 -7.25 -9.08
CA SER A 403 -5.01 -8.33 -10.04
C SER A 403 -4.66 -9.72 -9.52
N ALA A 404 -3.82 -9.83 -8.50
CA ALA A 404 -3.53 -11.05 -7.77
C ALA A 404 -3.03 -10.70 -6.36
N VAL A 405 -3.46 -11.43 -5.34
CA VAL A 405 -3.09 -11.13 -3.95
C VAL A 405 -1.88 -11.94 -3.51
N ASN A 406 -0.88 -11.25 -2.96
CA ASN A 406 0.30 -11.87 -2.36
C ASN A 406 0.61 -11.21 -1.01
N PRO A 407 0.06 -11.74 0.11
CA PRO A 407 0.21 -11.12 1.43
C PRO A 407 1.66 -11.02 1.89
N ALA A 408 2.53 -11.98 1.53
CA ALA A 408 3.94 -11.95 1.90
C ALA A 408 4.71 -10.81 1.20
N PHE A 409 4.44 -10.60 -0.09
CA PHE A 409 5.02 -9.47 -0.81
C PHE A 409 4.49 -8.14 -0.28
N MET A 410 3.17 -8.04 -0.09
CA MET A 410 2.53 -6.87 0.50
C MET A 410 3.14 -6.51 1.86
N ARG A 411 3.29 -7.48 2.77
CA ARG A 411 3.98 -7.28 4.07
C ARG A 411 5.38 -6.71 3.87
N ALA A 412 6.17 -7.31 2.98
CA ALA A 412 7.55 -6.92 2.74
C ALA A 412 7.68 -5.49 2.20
N VAL A 413 6.77 -5.07 1.32
CA VAL A 413 6.70 -3.70 0.80
C VAL A 413 6.30 -2.72 1.91
N LEU A 414 5.27 -3.04 2.70
CA LEU A 414 4.82 -2.20 3.82
C LEU A 414 5.91 -2.04 4.89
N ASP A 415 6.61 -3.13 5.25
CA ASP A 415 7.74 -3.10 6.19
C ASP A 415 8.85 -2.16 5.72
N LYS A 416 9.13 -2.20 4.42
CA LYS A 416 10.17 -1.40 3.79
C LYS A 416 9.79 0.08 3.74
N LEU A 417 8.55 0.40 3.36
CA LEU A 417 8.01 1.76 3.37
C LEU A 417 7.92 2.34 4.80
N ALA A 418 7.61 1.50 5.80
CA ALA A 418 7.53 1.90 7.21
C ALA A 418 8.84 2.50 7.75
N THR A 419 9.99 2.17 7.14
CA THR A 419 11.29 2.78 7.51
C THR A 419 11.34 4.29 7.31
N LEU A 420 10.49 4.84 6.43
CA LEU A 420 10.37 6.28 6.23
C LEU A 420 9.70 7.00 7.41
N LYS A 421 8.97 6.25 8.26
CA LYS A 421 8.16 6.78 9.37
C LYS A 421 7.16 7.83 8.92
N LEU A 422 6.59 7.62 7.73
CA LEU A 422 5.49 8.41 7.16
C LEU A 422 4.20 7.58 7.23
N PRO A 423 3.02 8.22 7.30
CA PRO A 423 1.77 7.49 7.27
C PRO A 423 1.56 6.80 5.93
N ILE A 424 1.22 5.51 5.96
CA ILE A 424 0.90 4.72 4.76
C ILE A 424 -0.62 4.57 4.63
N TRP A 425 -1.15 4.84 3.45
CA TRP A 425 -2.54 4.61 3.13
C TRP A 425 -2.67 3.71 1.92
N LEU A 426 -3.59 2.75 2.02
CA LEU A 426 -4.13 2.11 0.83
C LEU A 426 -5.29 2.99 0.35
N THR A 427 -5.16 3.58 -0.83
CA THR A 427 -5.96 4.74 -1.24
C THR A 427 -7.09 4.40 -2.21
N GLU A 428 -7.00 3.26 -2.91
CA GLU A 428 -7.89 2.91 -4.03
C GLU A 428 -8.08 1.37 -4.12
N VAL A 429 -8.28 0.70 -2.98
CA VAL A 429 -8.32 -0.78 -2.92
C VAL A 429 -9.49 -1.33 -3.75
N ASP A 430 -9.16 -2.13 -4.75
CA ASP A 430 -10.10 -3.00 -5.43
C ASP A 430 -9.43 -4.33 -5.82
N VAL A 431 -10.27 -5.28 -6.21
CA VAL A 431 -9.86 -6.56 -6.77
C VAL A 431 -10.35 -6.61 -8.21
N SER A 432 -9.49 -7.05 -9.12
CA SER A 432 -9.78 -7.15 -10.55
C SER A 432 -11.12 -7.82 -10.84
N ASN A 433 -11.87 -7.29 -11.82
CA ASN A 433 -13.13 -7.85 -12.31
C ASN A 433 -12.97 -9.15 -13.13
N MET A 434 -11.73 -9.65 -13.28
CA MET A 434 -11.48 -10.96 -13.86
C MET A 434 -11.88 -12.13 -12.93
N TYR A 435 -12.12 -11.84 -11.66
CA TYR A 435 -12.56 -12.82 -10.65
C TYR A 435 -14.06 -12.71 -10.42
N GLU A 436 -14.68 -13.83 -10.07
CA GLU A 436 -16.07 -13.86 -9.63
C GLU A 436 -16.24 -13.14 -8.28
N GLN A 437 -17.45 -12.71 -7.96
CA GLN A 437 -17.71 -11.84 -6.80
C GLN A 437 -17.30 -12.49 -5.47
N GLU A 438 -17.50 -13.78 -5.32
CA GLU A 438 -17.10 -14.56 -4.14
C GLU A 438 -15.58 -14.60 -3.99
N GLU A 439 -14.84 -14.76 -5.10
CA GLU A 439 -13.38 -14.73 -5.10
C GLU A 439 -12.86 -13.32 -4.79
N GLN A 440 -13.50 -12.29 -5.35
CA GLN A 440 -13.20 -10.89 -5.01
C GLN A 440 -13.35 -10.64 -3.51
N ALA A 441 -14.39 -11.18 -2.86
CA ALA A 441 -14.57 -11.06 -1.42
C ALA A 441 -13.43 -11.75 -0.64
N VAL A 442 -13.04 -12.98 -1.01
CA VAL A 442 -11.91 -13.68 -0.36
C VAL A 442 -10.60 -12.89 -0.48
N TYR A 443 -10.31 -12.36 -1.67
CA TYR A 443 -9.11 -11.57 -1.91
C TYR A 443 -9.15 -10.22 -1.20
N LEU A 444 -10.30 -9.54 -1.20
CA LEU A 444 -10.50 -8.30 -0.46
C LEU A 444 -10.25 -8.52 1.03
N GLU A 445 -10.75 -9.61 1.62
CA GLU A 445 -10.50 -9.93 3.02
C GLU A 445 -9.01 -10.11 3.32
N GLN A 446 -8.28 -10.81 2.44
CA GLN A 446 -6.83 -10.98 2.58
C GLN A 446 -6.10 -9.63 2.57
N ILE A 447 -6.42 -8.74 1.62
CA ILE A 447 -5.84 -7.40 1.51
C ILE A 447 -6.15 -6.56 2.75
N LEU A 448 -7.43 -6.51 3.16
CA LEU A 448 -7.87 -5.70 4.29
C LEU A 448 -7.22 -6.14 5.60
N ARG A 449 -7.16 -7.45 5.88
CA ARG A 449 -6.51 -7.97 7.08
C ARG A 449 -5.00 -7.71 7.08
N GLU A 450 -4.36 -7.83 5.93
CA GLU A 450 -2.93 -7.59 5.78
C GLU A 450 -2.59 -6.11 6.03
N ALA A 451 -3.32 -5.19 5.39
CA ALA A 451 -3.16 -3.76 5.59
C ALA A 451 -3.48 -3.34 7.03
N PHE A 452 -4.64 -3.75 7.56
CA PHE A 452 -5.10 -3.32 8.88
C PHE A 452 -4.16 -3.75 10.01
N SER A 453 -3.58 -4.95 9.90
CA SER A 453 -2.63 -5.51 10.87
C SER A 453 -1.21 -4.93 10.77
N HIS A 454 -0.89 -4.16 9.73
CA HIS A 454 0.41 -3.50 9.63
C HIS A 454 0.41 -2.20 10.44
N PRO A 455 1.33 -2.02 11.41
CA PRO A 455 1.28 -0.89 12.35
C PRO A 455 1.56 0.47 11.70
N SER A 456 2.16 0.52 10.51
CA SER A 456 2.42 1.77 9.78
C SER A 456 1.36 2.12 8.73
N VAL A 457 0.32 1.29 8.58
CA VAL A 457 -0.84 1.64 7.74
C VAL A 457 -1.79 2.47 8.60
N ASN A 458 -2.20 3.63 8.12
CA ASN A 458 -3.01 4.59 8.88
C ASN A 458 -4.40 4.82 8.29
N GLY A 459 -4.74 4.18 7.16
CA GLY A 459 -6.10 4.20 6.62
C GLY A 459 -6.23 3.36 5.36
N ILE A 460 -7.46 2.98 5.04
CA ILE A 460 -7.81 2.20 3.86
C ILE A 460 -9.03 2.84 3.19
N MET A 461 -8.94 3.04 1.88
CA MET A 461 -10.02 3.52 1.02
C MET A 461 -10.25 2.50 -0.09
N LEU A 462 -11.50 2.05 -0.26
CA LEU A 462 -11.90 1.16 -1.35
C LEU A 462 -12.23 1.96 -2.63
N TRP A 463 -11.94 1.40 -3.80
CA TRP A 463 -12.24 1.98 -5.11
C TRP A 463 -13.48 1.35 -5.75
N SER A 464 -14.59 1.42 -5.03
CA SER A 464 -15.85 0.74 -5.36
C SER A 464 -17.03 1.68 -5.51
N ALA A 465 -16.79 2.90 -5.99
CA ALA A 465 -17.86 3.85 -6.25
C ALA A 465 -18.86 3.28 -7.26
N LEU A 466 -20.16 3.37 -6.95
CA LEU A 466 -21.20 3.00 -7.91
C LEU A 466 -21.48 4.16 -8.87
N GLY A 467 -20.87 4.12 -10.06
CA GLY A 467 -21.10 5.08 -11.14
C GLY A 467 -22.34 4.77 -11.97
N ARG A 468 -22.61 5.57 -13.01
CA ARG A 468 -23.76 5.35 -13.93
C ARG A 468 -23.66 4.04 -14.72
N GLY A 469 -22.45 3.57 -14.98
CA GLY A 469 -22.18 2.32 -15.69
C GLY A 469 -21.82 1.15 -14.76
N GLY A 470 -22.09 1.28 -13.46
CA GLY A 470 -21.58 0.37 -12.43
C GLY A 470 -20.28 0.85 -11.80
N CYS A 471 -19.58 -0.06 -11.14
CA CYS A 471 -18.26 0.15 -10.56
C CYS A 471 -17.13 -0.10 -11.57
N TYR A 472 -15.90 0.28 -11.22
CA TYR A 472 -14.72 0.07 -12.06
C TYR A 472 -14.27 -1.41 -12.12
N GLN A 473 -13.78 -1.96 -11.01
CA GLN A 473 -13.31 -3.35 -10.91
C GLN A 473 -14.15 -4.19 -9.95
N MET A 474 -14.60 -3.57 -8.85
CA MET A 474 -15.22 -4.26 -7.74
C MET A 474 -16.38 -3.42 -7.21
N CYS A 475 -17.58 -3.98 -7.25
CA CYS A 475 -18.79 -3.37 -6.70
C CYS A 475 -19.00 -3.89 -5.28
N LEU A 476 -19.53 -3.07 -4.39
CA LEU A 476 -19.97 -3.52 -3.04
C LEU A 476 -21.46 -3.82 -3.00
N THR A 477 -22.20 -3.33 -3.99
CA THR A 477 -23.67 -3.37 -4.02
C THR A 477 -24.16 -3.33 -5.45
N ASP A 478 -25.36 -3.85 -5.70
CA ASP A 478 -26.08 -3.71 -6.96
C ASP A 478 -26.71 -2.31 -7.13
N ASP A 479 -27.49 -2.11 -8.21
CA ASP A 479 -28.19 -0.87 -8.52
C ASP A 479 -29.35 -0.53 -7.57
N LYS A 480 -29.80 -1.51 -6.77
CA LYS A 480 -30.84 -1.38 -5.75
C LYS A 480 -30.29 -1.22 -4.34
N PHE A 481 -28.98 -1.06 -4.20
CA PHE A 481 -28.28 -0.95 -2.92
C PHE A 481 -28.39 -2.21 -2.05
N GLN A 482 -28.54 -3.38 -2.68
CA GLN A 482 -28.37 -4.68 -2.03
C GLN A 482 -26.90 -5.12 -2.13
N ASN A 483 -26.34 -5.56 -1.00
CA ASN A 483 -24.95 -5.97 -0.95
C ASN A 483 -24.65 -7.11 -1.94
N LEU A 484 -23.47 -7.02 -2.54
CA LEU A 484 -22.80 -8.14 -3.19
C LEU A 484 -21.88 -8.83 -2.16
N PRO A 485 -21.27 -10.00 -2.46
CA PRO A 485 -20.40 -10.72 -1.50
C PRO A 485 -19.31 -9.84 -0.85
N THR A 486 -18.72 -8.91 -1.60
CA THR A 486 -17.74 -7.92 -1.11
C THR A 486 -18.37 -6.91 -0.14
N GLY A 487 -19.62 -6.49 -0.35
CA GLY A 487 -20.38 -5.65 0.58
C GLY A 487 -20.76 -6.37 1.86
N ASP A 488 -21.16 -7.64 1.77
CA ASP A 488 -21.43 -8.49 2.94
C ASP A 488 -20.18 -8.71 3.78
N LEU A 489 -19.02 -8.88 3.14
CA LEU A 489 -17.74 -8.91 3.82
C LEU A 489 -17.48 -7.61 4.62
N ILE A 490 -17.78 -6.44 4.04
CA ILE A 490 -17.60 -5.16 4.76
C ILE A 490 -18.50 -5.11 6.00
N ASP A 491 -19.76 -5.52 5.86
CA ASP A 491 -20.69 -5.55 6.99
C ASP A 491 -20.21 -6.54 8.07
N GLN A 492 -19.66 -7.69 7.68
CA GLN A 492 -19.08 -8.67 8.59
C GLN A 492 -17.85 -8.15 9.34
N LEU A 493 -16.96 -7.40 8.67
CA LEU A 493 -15.71 -6.94 9.26
C LEU A 493 -15.85 -5.68 10.12
N PHE A 494 -16.83 -4.81 9.82
CA PHE A 494 -16.88 -3.46 10.40
C PHE A 494 -18.22 -3.08 11.07
N LEU A 495 -19.30 -3.84 10.90
CA LEU A 495 -20.62 -3.51 11.48
C LEU A 495 -21.13 -4.49 12.55
N LYS A 496 -20.36 -5.53 12.90
CA LYS A 496 -20.74 -6.54 13.91
C LYS A 496 -19.97 -6.42 15.22
#